data_AF-A0A2D6XHZ8-F1
#
_entry.id   AF-A0A2D6XHZ8-F1
#
_cell.length_a   1.000
_cell.length_b   1.000
_cell.length_c   1.000
_cell.angle_alpha   90.00
_cell.angle_beta   90.00
_cell.angle_gamma   90.00
#
_symmetry.space_group_name_H-M   'P 1'
#
loop_
_entity.id
_entity.type
_entity.pdbx_description
1 polymer ?
#
loop_
_entity_poly.entity_id
_entity_poly.type
_entity_poly.pdbx_seq_one_letter_code
_entity_poly.pdbx_strand_id
1 'polypeptide(L)'
;MSEVQTSPESTPEVSTPAPTSVESSQPSGSVTETAPAGNEAVASVPASEVMDTSVQTPQDNGLGDFDPSAWDGNLDLLPPILKEPVSFLHRQLESGYTKKFQDLSDQRKTFETERDEWTSTKEANDLRYGSIEEERNLLQELLQGAEDPRIAELTTANEAYEGKFTTLQSEYDRYRQMVEKDIEAQADQYAERFKTENAEIFDSDEKRAELMGLLDADWDPEIAVKLVGRDESFVNLAKELREKGVPPQVAIEHAMLKLGKNNGPRVPRPGAQITSGAAERNNPASVPSAQTRYANSNRQARTSAAQEALLWAKQQRS
;
A
#
# COMPACT_ATOMS: atom_id res chain seq x y z
N MET A 1 -62.18 28.44 6.68
CA MET A 1 -61.67 29.83 6.74
C MET A 1 -60.25 29.74 7.30
N SER A 2 -59.30 30.29 6.54
CA SER A 2 -57.84 30.30 6.75
C SER A 2 -57.07 29.11 6.17
N GLU A 3 -56.84 29.21 4.86
CA GLU A 3 -55.66 28.73 4.14
C GLU A 3 -54.45 29.66 4.41
N VAL A 4 -53.23 29.15 4.19
CA VAL A 4 -51.99 29.78 3.63
C VAL A 4 -50.86 28.74 3.87
N GLN A 5 -50.37 28.00 2.85
CA GLN A 5 -49.25 28.35 1.94
C GLN A 5 -47.90 28.51 2.69
N THR A 6 -46.73 27.97 2.35
CA THR A 6 -46.11 27.53 1.08
C THR A 6 -44.80 26.76 1.35
N SER A 7 -44.55 25.76 0.49
CA SER A 7 -43.27 25.29 -0.12
C SER A 7 -42.01 24.88 0.70
N PRO A 8 -41.40 23.73 0.34
CA PRO A 8 -40.01 23.35 0.65
C PRO A 8 -39.05 23.70 -0.51
N GLU A 9 -37.80 24.07 -0.23
CA GLU A 9 -36.79 24.25 -1.28
C GLU A 9 -35.36 23.80 -0.88
N SER A 10 -34.84 22.89 -1.71
CA SER A 10 -33.45 22.66 -2.14
C SER A 10 -32.39 22.03 -1.20
N THR A 11 -32.23 20.72 -1.36
CA THR A 11 -30.92 20.03 -1.37
C THR A 11 -30.37 19.98 -2.81
N PRO A 12 -29.06 20.17 -3.05
CA PRO A 12 -28.48 20.01 -4.38
C PRO A 12 -28.20 18.53 -4.71
N GLU A 13 -28.77 18.05 -5.80
CA GLU A 13 -28.46 16.76 -6.43
C GLU A 13 -27.10 16.81 -7.15
N VAL A 14 -26.22 15.88 -6.80
CA VAL A 14 -25.03 15.52 -7.59
C VAL A 14 -25.48 14.53 -8.67
N SER A 15 -25.68 15.03 -9.88
CA SER A 15 -25.92 14.22 -11.08
C SER A 15 -24.64 13.49 -11.50
N THR A 16 -24.70 12.16 -11.52
CA THR A 16 -23.71 11.30 -12.19
C THR A 16 -24.46 10.55 -13.31
N PRO A 17 -24.13 10.75 -14.61
CA PRO A 17 -24.74 9.98 -15.68
C PRO A 17 -23.97 8.69 -15.96
N ALA A 18 -24.70 7.61 -16.21
CA ALA A 18 -24.25 6.39 -16.88
C ALA A 18 -25.30 6.01 -17.94
N PRO A 19 -25.02 5.08 -18.86
CA PRO A 19 -24.03 5.17 -19.94
C PRO A 19 -24.73 5.13 -21.32
N THR A 20 -24.06 5.66 -22.34
CA THR A 20 -24.51 5.61 -23.74
C THR A 20 -24.42 4.21 -24.34
N SER A 21 -25.55 3.73 -24.87
CA SER A 21 -25.65 2.64 -25.85
C SER A 21 -24.78 2.91 -27.08
N VAL A 22 -24.04 1.90 -27.53
CA VAL A 22 -23.57 1.83 -28.92
C VAL A 22 -23.76 0.41 -29.44
N GLU A 23 -24.46 0.39 -30.56
CA GLU A 23 -24.87 -0.68 -31.45
C GLU A 23 -23.69 -1.19 -32.30
N SER A 24 -23.50 -2.50 -32.44
CA SER A 24 -22.68 -3.05 -33.54
C SER A 24 -22.91 -4.55 -33.81
N SER A 25 -23.65 -4.79 -34.89
CA SER A 25 -23.43 -5.74 -36.00
C SER A 25 -23.02 -7.21 -35.77
N GLN A 26 -23.96 -8.07 -36.18
CA GLN A 26 -23.79 -9.42 -36.75
C GLN A 26 -22.70 -9.50 -37.84
N PRO A 27 -22.15 -10.70 -38.10
CA PRO A 27 -22.49 -11.32 -39.38
C PRO A 27 -22.73 -12.84 -39.34
N SER A 28 -23.61 -13.26 -40.26
CA SER A 28 -23.85 -14.63 -40.71
C SER A 28 -22.74 -15.16 -41.63
N GLY A 29 -22.55 -16.48 -41.66
CA GLY A 29 -21.83 -17.22 -42.71
C GLY A 29 -21.57 -18.66 -42.24
N SER A 30 -22.35 -19.65 -42.67
CA SER A 30 -22.25 -20.39 -43.94
C SER A 30 -21.30 -21.59 -43.86
N VAL A 31 -21.93 -22.76 -43.98
CA VAL A 31 -21.42 -24.14 -44.09
C VAL A 31 -20.30 -24.27 -45.13
N THR A 32 -19.28 -25.09 -44.85
CA THR A 32 -18.69 -25.96 -45.89
C THR A 32 -18.18 -27.26 -45.29
N GLU A 33 -18.86 -28.32 -45.67
CA GLU A 33 -18.54 -29.74 -45.59
C GLU A 33 -17.36 -30.07 -46.52
N THR A 34 -16.38 -30.84 -46.06
CA THR A 34 -15.36 -31.42 -46.95
C THR A 34 -15.02 -32.82 -46.49
N ALA A 35 -15.45 -33.79 -47.30
CA ALA A 35 -15.06 -35.18 -47.23
C ALA A 35 -13.58 -35.37 -47.62
N PRO A 36 -12.83 -36.33 -47.06
CA PRO A 36 -11.61 -36.81 -47.66
C PRO A 36 -11.93 -38.00 -48.58
N ALA A 37 -11.72 -37.81 -49.88
CA ALA A 37 -11.60 -38.90 -50.85
C ALA A 37 -10.11 -39.21 -51.05
N GLY A 38 -9.82 -40.50 -51.26
CA GLY A 38 -8.51 -41.10 -51.13
C GLY A 38 -7.46 -40.66 -52.15
N ASN A 39 -6.22 -41.01 -51.84
CA ASN A 39 -5.37 -41.82 -52.72
C ASN A 39 -4.11 -42.25 -51.97
N GLU A 40 -4.10 -43.48 -51.45
CA GLU A 40 -2.87 -44.20 -51.19
C GLU A 40 -2.27 -44.63 -52.53
N ALA A 41 -1.31 -43.86 -53.03
CA ALA A 41 -0.41 -44.30 -54.08
C ALA A 41 0.63 -45.22 -53.45
N VAL A 42 0.41 -46.53 -53.57
CA VAL A 42 1.39 -47.57 -53.23
C VAL A 42 2.56 -47.45 -54.21
N ALA A 43 3.64 -46.82 -53.77
CA ALA A 43 4.87 -46.74 -54.55
C ALA A 43 5.50 -48.14 -54.63
N SER A 44 5.51 -48.67 -55.85
CA SER A 44 6.23 -49.87 -56.26
C SER A 44 7.72 -49.74 -55.93
N VAL A 45 8.26 -50.71 -55.19
CA VAL A 45 9.70 -50.94 -55.09
C VAL A 45 10.12 -51.69 -56.36
N PRO A 46 11.10 -51.20 -57.15
CA PRO A 46 11.56 -51.91 -58.33
C PRO A 46 12.37 -53.15 -57.93
N ALA A 47 12.20 -54.19 -58.75
CA ALA A 47 12.85 -55.49 -58.65
C ALA A 47 14.37 -55.35 -58.53
N SER A 48 14.94 -56.02 -57.52
CA SER A 48 16.38 -56.28 -57.49
C SER A 48 16.75 -57.17 -58.68
N GLU A 49 17.46 -56.55 -59.60
CA GLU A 49 18.20 -57.13 -60.71
C GLU A 49 19.13 -58.23 -60.17
N VAL A 50 18.86 -59.47 -60.58
CA VAL A 50 19.70 -60.63 -60.24
C VAL A 50 20.96 -60.49 -61.10
N MET A 51 22.04 -59.96 -60.52
CA MET A 51 23.34 -59.99 -61.19
C MET A 51 23.83 -61.43 -61.30
N ASP A 52 23.65 -61.96 -62.51
CA ASP A 52 24.28 -63.15 -63.05
C ASP A 52 25.81 -62.99 -62.95
N THR A 53 26.42 -63.69 -61.99
CA THR A 53 27.88 -63.71 -61.85
C THR A 53 28.39 -65.08 -62.25
N SER A 54 28.82 -65.15 -63.52
CA SER A 54 29.61 -66.24 -64.07
C SER A 54 30.85 -66.49 -63.20
N VAL A 55 30.97 -67.70 -62.64
CA VAL A 55 32.18 -68.15 -61.97
C VAL A 55 33.09 -68.84 -62.99
N GLN A 56 34.08 -68.10 -63.49
CA GLN A 56 35.32 -68.68 -64.02
C GLN A 56 36.22 -69.12 -62.84
N THR A 57 37.01 -70.16 -63.10
CA THR A 57 37.88 -70.94 -62.21
C THR A 57 39.00 -70.11 -61.52
N PRO A 58 39.68 -70.66 -60.49
CA PRO A 58 40.13 -69.91 -59.32
C PRO A 58 41.42 -69.14 -59.60
N GLN A 59 41.35 -67.82 -59.51
CA GLN A 59 42.48 -67.04 -59.00
C GLN A 59 42.34 -66.93 -57.49
N ASP A 60 43.48 -66.97 -56.82
CA ASP A 60 43.68 -66.89 -55.38
C ASP A 60 42.96 -65.66 -54.79
N ASN A 61 41.69 -65.84 -54.46
CA ASN A 61 40.75 -64.76 -54.17
C ASN A 61 40.84 -64.28 -52.71
N GLY A 62 42.02 -64.26 -52.09
CA GLY A 62 42.23 -63.67 -50.76
C GLY A 62 41.33 -64.17 -49.60
N LEU A 63 40.45 -65.15 -49.85
CA LEU A 63 39.66 -65.93 -48.90
C LEU A 63 40.53 -67.11 -48.46
N GLY A 64 41.67 -66.84 -47.82
CA GLY A 64 42.34 -67.91 -47.09
C GLY A 64 41.39 -68.40 -45.99
N ASP A 65 41.23 -69.72 -45.85
CA ASP A 65 40.60 -70.53 -44.76
C ASP A 65 39.46 -69.92 -43.92
N PHE A 66 38.74 -68.94 -44.46
CA PHE A 66 37.68 -68.23 -43.74
C PHE A 66 36.43 -69.09 -43.75
N ASP A 67 36.06 -69.63 -42.59
CA ASP A 67 34.80 -70.34 -42.38
C ASP A 67 33.69 -69.34 -42.00
N PRO A 68 32.72 -69.08 -42.90
CA PRO A 68 31.61 -68.17 -42.62
C PRO A 68 30.72 -68.64 -41.46
N SER A 69 30.73 -69.94 -41.18
CA SER A 69 29.92 -70.58 -40.13
C SER A 69 30.50 -70.34 -38.73
N ALA A 70 31.79 -70.02 -38.64
CA ALA A 70 32.51 -69.74 -37.41
C ALA A 70 32.67 -68.23 -37.12
N TRP A 71 32.17 -67.37 -38.03
CA TRP A 71 32.25 -65.92 -37.86
C TRP A 71 31.25 -65.42 -36.80
N ASP A 72 31.76 -64.73 -35.79
CA ASP A 72 31.01 -64.21 -34.65
C ASP A 72 30.36 -62.83 -34.92
N GLY A 73 30.47 -62.32 -36.15
CA GLY A 73 29.98 -61.00 -36.54
C GLY A 73 31.00 -59.86 -36.38
N ASN A 74 32.23 -60.13 -35.92
CA ASN A 74 33.25 -59.11 -35.82
C ASN A 74 33.81 -58.72 -37.21
N LEU A 75 33.52 -57.50 -37.65
CA LEU A 75 33.92 -56.96 -38.96
C LEU A 75 35.44 -56.91 -39.18
N ASP A 76 36.24 -56.93 -38.11
CA ASP A 76 37.72 -56.90 -38.22
C ASP A 76 38.34 -58.24 -38.58
N LEU A 77 37.59 -59.34 -38.44
CA LEU A 77 38.03 -60.68 -38.80
C LEU A 77 37.65 -61.08 -40.25
N LEU A 78 36.99 -60.18 -40.98
CA LEU A 78 36.61 -60.43 -42.37
C LEU A 78 37.80 -60.29 -43.33
N PRO A 79 37.91 -61.17 -44.35
CA PRO A 79 38.84 -60.98 -45.44
C PRO A 79 38.65 -59.61 -46.12
N PRO A 80 39.73 -58.96 -46.61
CA PRO A 80 39.66 -57.61 -47.17
C PRO A 80 38.60 -57.43 -48.27
N ILE A 81 38.38 -58.47 -49.07
CA ILE A 81 37.41 -58.45 -50.19
C ILE A 81 35.94 -58.48 -49.73
N LEU A 82 35.68 -58.98 -48.51
CA LEU A 82 34.33 -59.04 -47.92
C LEU A 82 34.09 -57.92 -46.90
N LYS A 83 35.16 -57.33 -46.35
CA LYS A 83 35.08 -56.29 -45.33
C LYS A 83 34.30 -55.06 -45.82
N GLU A 84 34.58 -54.59 -47.03
CA GLU A 84 33.93 -53.38 -47.57
C GLU A 84 32.43 -53.59 -47.87
N PRO A 85 31.99 -54.62 -48.65
CA PRO A 85 30.57 -54.86 -48.89
C PRO A 85 29.75 -55.13 -47.62
N VAL A 86 30.29 -55.92 -46.68
CA VAL A 86 29.61 -56.23 -45.42
C VAL A 86 29.54 -55.00 -44.53
N SER A 87 30.58 -54.17 -44.47
CA SER A 87 30.54 -52.90 -43.76
C SER A 87 29.52 -51.91 -44.34
N PHE A 88 29.34 -51.90 -45.67
CA PHE A 88 28.32 -51.09 -46.34
C PHE A 88 26.90 -51.54 -45.96
N LEU A 89 26.63 -52.85 -46.00
CA LEU A 89 25.35 -53.41 -45.57
C LEU A 89 25.09 -53.16 -44.09
N HIS A 90 26.11 -53.30 -43.24
CA HIS A 90 26.01 -53.01 -41.81
C HIS A 90 25.66 -51.55 -41.57
N ARG A 91 26.36 -50.60 -42.21
CA ARG A 91 26.03 -49.16 -42.12
C ARG A 91 24.65 -48.83 -42.67
N GLN A 92 24.20 -49.48 -43.74
CA GLN A 92 22.88 -49.24 -44.32
C GLN A 92 21.76 -49.77 -43.41
N LEU A 93 21.98 -50.93 -42.78
CA LEU A 93 21.08 -51.48 -41.77
C LEU A 93 21.06 -50.61 -40.52
N GLU A 94 22.23 -50.27 -39.96
CA GLU A 94 22.35 -49.39 -38.79
C GLU A 94 21.67 -48.04 -39.05
N SER A 95 21.99 -47.37 -40.17
CA SER A 95 21.38 -46.08 -40.52
C SER A 95 19.87 -46.18 -40.74
N GLY A 96 19.39 -47.26 -41.37
CA GLY A 96 17.98 -47.53 -41.59
C GLY A 96 17.22 -47.78 -40.28
N TYR A 97 17.78 -48.56 -39.36
CA TYR A 97 17.21 -48.78 -38.03
C TYR A 97 17.25 -47.50 -37.19
N THR A 98 18.36 -46.76 -37.17
CA THR A 98 18.44 -45.50 -36.43
C THR A 98 17.43 -44.48 -36.91
N LYS A 99 17.19 -44.39 -38.22
CA LYS A 99 16.19 -43.49 -38.79
C LYS A 99 14.78 -43.88 -38.36
N LYS A 100 14.42 -45.16 -38.45
CA LYS A 100 13.11 -45.65 -37.99
C LYS A 100 12.90 -45.43 -36.48
N PHE A 101 13.94 -45.62 -35.66
CA PHE A 101 13.88 -45.34 -34.23
C PHE A 101 13.72 -43.85 -33.94
N GLN A 102 14.38 -42.98 -34.71
CA GLN A 102 14.19 -41.53 -34.63
C GLN A 102 12.77 -41.14 -35.01
N ASP A 103 12.26 -41.63 -36.15
CA ASP A 103 10.89 -41.35 -36.61
C ASP A 103 9.85 -41.80 -35.57
N LEU A 104 10.00 -43.00 -34.98
CA LEU A 104 9.13 -43.48 -33.91
C LEU A 104 9.27 -42.65 -32.63
N SER A 105 10.47 -42.21 -32.29
CA SER A 105 10.69 -41.32 -31.15
C SER A 105 10.01 -39.97 -31.35
N ASP A 106 10.03 -39.44 -32.56
CA ASP A 106 9.40 -38.15 -32.86
C ASP A 106 7.87 -38.28 -32.91
N GLN A 107 7.34 -39.36 -33.50
CA GLN A 107 5.91 -39.68 -33.44
C GLN A 107 5.42 -39.86 -31.99
N ARG A 108 6.23 -40.48 -31.13
CA ARG A 108 5.91 -40.61 -29.71
C ARG A 108 5.84 -39.25 -29.04
N LYS A 109 6.79 -38.34 -29.31
CA LYS A 109 6.79 -36.99 -28.73
C LYS A 109 5.58 -36.17 -29.21
N THR A 110 5.23 -36.25 -30.50
CA THR A 110 4.05 -35.54 -31.02
C THR A 110 2.78 -36.06 -30.36
N PHE A 111 2.62 -37.39 -30.24
CA PHE A 111 1.49 -37.99 -29.54
C PHE A 111 1.43 -37.59 -28.06
N GLU A 112 2.56 -37.58 -27.35
CA GLU A 112 2.62 -37.14 -25.95
C GLU A 112 2.20 -35.67 -25.82
N THR A 113 2.64 -34.81 -26.74
CA THR A 113 2.26 -33.39 -26.77
C THR A 113 0.76 -33.22 -27.02
N GLU A 114 0.21 -33.89 -28.04
CA GLU A 114 -1.22 -33.84 -28.37
C GLU A 114 -2.09 -34.37 -27.23
N ARG A 115 -1.65 -35.45 -26.57
CA ARG A 115 -2.33 -35.99 -25.39
C ARG A 115 -2.36 -34.97 -24.26
N ASP A 116 -1.24 -34.33 -23.98
CA ASP A 116 -1.13 -33.35 -22.90
C ASP A 116 -2.01 -32.12 -23.18
N GLU A 117 -2.01 -31.61 -24.41
CA GLU A 117 -2.91 -30.53 -24.87
C GLU A 117 -4.39 -30.92 -24.74
N TRP A 118 -4.76 -32.14 -25.14
CA TRP A 118 -6.12 -32.64 -25.01
C TRP A 118 -6.53 -32.74 -23.54
N THR A 119 -5.66 -33.26 -22.65
CA THR A 119 -5.97 -33.35 -21.22
C THR A 119 -6.17 -31.98 -20.59
N SER A 120 -5.31 -31.00 -20.91
CA SER A 120 -5.46 -29.63 -20.42
C SER A 120 -6.76 -28.98 -20.91
N THR A 121 -7.08 -29.17 -22.18
CA THR A 121 -8.33 -28.64 -22.77
C THR A 121 -9.56 -29.30 -22.15
N LYS A 122 -9.51 -30.59 -21.87
CA LYS A 122 -10.58 -31.32 -21.20
C LYS A 122 -10.80 -30.79 -19.78
N GLU A 123 -9.75 -30.65 -18.98
CA GLU A 123 -9.85 -30.10 -17.63
C GLU A 123 -10.43 -28.68 -17.61
N ALA A 124 -10.00 -27.83 -18.54
CA ALA A 124 -10.54 -26.48 -18.69
C ALA A 124 -12.04 -26.49 -19.06
N ASN A 125 -12.46 -27.41 -19.94
CA ASN A 125 -13.86 -27.56 -20.30
C ASN A 125 -14.69 -28.12 -19.14
N ASP A 126 -14.19 -29.11 -18.41
CA ASP A 126 -14.88 -29.70 -17.25
C ASP A 126 -15.11 -28.62 -16.17
N LEU A 127 -14.11 -27.77 -15.90
CA LEU A 127 -14.25 -26.60 -15.02
C LEU A 127 -15.33 -25.62 -15.50
N ARG A 128 -15.35 -25.33 -16.81
CA ARG A 128 -16.33 -24.44 -17.41
C ARG A 128 -17.75 -25.00 -17.30
N TYR A 129 -17.93 -26.30 -17.56
CA TYR A 129 -19.24 -26.93 -17.44
C TYR A 129 -19.73 -26.96 -15.99
N GLY A 130 -18.84 -27.23 -15.02
CA GLY A 130 -19.17 -27.13 -13.60
C GLY A 130 -19.65 -25.73 -13.20
N SER A 131 -18.94 -24.69 -13.62
CA SER A 131 -19.34 -23.30 -13.36
C SER A 131 -20.70 -22.94 -13.98
N ILE A 132 -20.99 -23.41 -15.20
CA ILE A 132 -22.29 -23.18 -15.85
C ILE A 132 -23.42 -23.91 -15.09
N GLU A 133 -23.16 -25.11 -14.59
CA GLU A 133 -24.14 -25.88 -13.82
C GLU A 133 -24.46 -25.20 -12.49
N GLU A 134 -23.45 -24.67 -11.79
CA GLU A 134 -23.63 -23.86 -10.57
C GLU A 134 -24.48 -22.60 -10.85
N GLU A 135 -24.18 -21.85 -11.91
CA GLU A 135 -24.96 -20.67 -12.30
C GLU A 135 -26.40 -21.03 -12.67
N ARG A 136 -26.60 -22.16 -13.36
CA ARG A 136 -27.94 -22.64 -13.70
C ARG A 136 -28.72 -23.02 -12.45
N ASN A 137 -28.10 -23.68 -11.48
CA ASN A 137 -28.73 -24.03 -10.22
C ASN A 137 -29.12 -22.77 -9.44
N LEU A 138 -28.22 -21.79 -9.34
CA LEU A 138 -28.49 -20.49 -8.73
C LEU A 138 -29.68 -19.78 -9.41
N LEU A 139 -29.71 -19.73 -10.75
CA LEU A 139 -30.84 -19.13 -11.49
C LEU A 139 -32.15 -19.87 -11.22
N GLN A 140 -32.10 -21.20 -11.12
CA GLN A 140 -33.28 -22.00 -10.80
C GLN A 140 -33.79 -21.75 -9.37
N GLU A 141 -32.89 -21.54 -8.40
CA GLU A 141 -33.24 -21.16 -7.03
C GLU A 141 -33.83 -19.75 -6.97
N LEU A 142 -33.22 -18.77 -7.67
CA LEU A 142 -33.74 -17.41 -7.79
C LEU A 142 -35.15 -17.37 -8.41
N LEU A 143 -35.38 -18.17 -9.46
CA LEU A 143 -36.71 -18.30 -10.08
C LEU A 143 -37.76 -18.93 -9.15
N GLN A 144 -37.33 -19.77 -8.21
CA GLN A 144 -38.20 -20.33 -7.16
C GLN A 144 -38.44 -19.35 -5.99
N GLY A 145 -37.84 -18.16 -6.05
CA GLY A 145 -38.00 -17.12 -5.04
C GLY A 145 -37.04 -17.24 -3.85
N ALA A 146 -35.99 -18.08 -3.95
CA ALA A 146 -34.88 -18.01 -3.01
C ALA A 146 -34.07 -16.72 -3.25
N GLU A 147 -33.50 -16.14 -2.19
CA GLU A 147 -32.55 -15.04 -2.32
C GLU A 147 -31.17 -15.57 -2.75
N ASP A 148 -30.40 -14.75 -3.47
CA ASP A 148 -29.00 -15.07 -3.80
C ASP A 148 -28.22 -15.28 -2.47
N PRO A 149 -27.58 -16.43 -2.25
CA PRO A 149 -26.83 -16.70 -1.02
C PRO A 149 -25.75 -15.65 -0.74
N ARG A 150 -25.22 -14.98 -1.77
CA ARG A 150 -24.25 -13.89 -1.63
C ARG A 150 -24.86 -12.68 -0.93
N ILE A 151 -26.16 -12.44 -1.07
CA ILE A 151 -26.86 -11.36 -0.38
C ILE A 151 -26.92 -11.65 1.13
N ALA A 152 -27.19 -12.89 1.52
CA ALA A 152 -27.19 -13.28 2.94
C ALA A 152 -25.79 -13.13 3.57
N GLU A 153 -24.74 -13.52 2.85
CA GLU A 153 -23.36 -13.33 3.29
C GLU A 153 -23.01 -11.83 3.44
N LEU A 154 -23.36 -11.01 2.45
CA LEU A 154 -23.13 -9.57 2.49
C LEU A 154 -23.91 -8.89 3.61
N THR A 155 -25.15 -9.34 3.87
CA THR A 155 -25.97 -8.82 4.97
C THR A 155 -25.34 -9.15 6.31
N THR A 156 -24.93 -10.39 6.51
CA THR A 156 -24.22 -10.83 7.73
C THR A 156 -22.91 -10.05 7.93
N ALA A 157 -22.16 -9.83 6.85
CA ALA A 157 -20.93 -9.04 6.89
C ALA A 157 -21.20 -7.58 7.25
N ASN A 158 -22.23 -6.97 6.68
CA ASN A 158 -22.63 -5.59 7.00
C ASN A 158 -23.04 -5.45 8.47
N GLU A 159 -23.87 -6.35 8.99
CA GLU A 159 -24.25 -6.34 10.41
C GLU A 159 -23.02 -6.46 11.33
N ALA A 160 -22.05 -7.30 10.96
CA ALA A 160 -20.80 -7.42 11.70
C ALA A 160 -19.95 -6.14 11.66
N TYR A 161 -19.93 -5.42 10.52
CA TYR A 161 -19.23 -4.14 10.40
C TYR A 161 -19.93 -3.03 11.18
N GLU A 162 -21.26 -2.96 11.16
CA GLU A 162 -22.03 -2.01 11.96
C GLU A 162 -21.82 -2.25 13.46
N GLY A 163 -21.77 -3.51 13.90
CA GLY A 163 -21.43 -3.88 15.28
C GLY A 163 -20.02 -3.43 15.69
N LYS A 164 -19.03 -3.58 14.81
CA LYS A 164 -17.67 -3.07 15.05
C LYS A 164 -17.63 -1.54 15.10
N PHE A 165 -18.34 -0.88 14.20
CA PHE A 165 -18.39 0.58 14.14
C PHE A 165 -19.00 1.18 15.40
N THR A 166 -20.14 0.64 15.84
CA THR A 166 -20.83 1.08 17.08
C THR A 166 -19.95 0.87 18.32
N THR A 167 -19.26 -0.26 18.40
CA THR A 167 -18.30 -0.53 19.49
C THR A 167 -17.17 0.50 19.48
N LEU A 168 -16.53 0.72 18.33
CA LEU A 168 -15.43 1.66 18.20
C LEU A 168 -15.85 3.11 18.51
N GLN A 169 -17.05 3.50 18.10
CA GLN A 169 -17.62 4.80 18.42
C GLN A 169 -17.79 4.98 19.94
N SER A 170 -18.32 3.96 20.63
CA SER A 170 -18.48 4.00 22.09
C SER A 170 -17.15 4.06 22.84
N GLU A 171 -16.11 3.37 22.35
CA GLU A 171 -14.76 3.43 22.91
C GLU A 171 -14.13 4.81 22.72
N TYR A 172 -14.31 5.40 21.55
CA TYR A 172 -13.84 6.76 21.25
C TYR A 172 -14.51 7.81 22.15
N ASP A 173 -15.83 7.72 22.33
CA ASP A 173 -16.57 8.64 23.21
C ASP A 173 -16.12 8.50 24.66
N ARG A 174 -15.90 7.26 25.13
CA ARG A 174 -15.37 7.00 26.47
C ARG A 174 -13.96 7.56 26.64
N TYR A 175 -13.10 7.39 25.65
CA TYR A 175 -11.74 7.95 25.68
C TYR A 175 -11.78 9.48 25.70
N ARG A 176 -12.64 10.10 24.88
CA ARG A 176 -12.82 11.56 24.88
C ARG A 176 -13.25 12.08 26.24
N GLN A 177 -14.25 11.46 26.87
CA GLN A 177 -14.72 11.84 28.21
C GLN A 177 -13.62 11.67 29.27
N MET A 178 -12.82 10.59 29.18
CA MET A 178 -11.70 10.38 30.08
C MET A 178 -10.67 11.50 29.94
N VAL A 179 -10.29 11.86 28.71
CA VAL A 179 -9.34 12.93 28.43
C VAL A 179 -9.87 14.29 28.92
N GLU A 180 -11.14 14.59 28.66
CA GLU A 180 -11.78 15.84 29.10
C GLU A 180 -11.79 15.96 30.63
N LYS A 181 -12.14 14.88 31.33
CA LYS A 181 -12.07 14.81 32.80
C LYS A 181 -10.64 14.96 33.32
N ASP A 182 -9.66 14.38 32.66
CA ASP A 182 -8.25 14.48 33.07
C ASP A 182 -7.72 15.90 32.86
N ILE A 183 -8.12 16.57 31.77
CA ILE A 183 -7.81 17.99 31.52
C ILE A 183 -8.45 18.87 32.59
N GLU A 184 -9.73 18.65 32.93
CA GLU A 184 -10.44 19.39 33.99
C GLU A 184 -9.75 19.20 35.35
N ALA A 185 -9.42 17.97 35.72
CA ALA A 185 -8.71 17.69 36.98
C ALA A 185 -7.31 18.34 37.02
N GLN A 186 -6.59 18.38 35.90
CA GLN A 186 -5.30 19.07 35.81
C GLN A 186 -5.47 20.59 35.86
N ALA A 187 -6.53 21.12 35.25
CA ALA A 187 -6.87 22.54 35.29
C ALA A 187 -7.20 22.99 36.72
N ASP A 188 -7.99 22.22 37.46
CA ASP A 188 -8.31 22.47 38.87
C ASP A 188 -7.05 22.45 39.74
N GLN A 189 -6.23 21.41 39.61
CA GLN A 189 -4.96 21.31 40.34
C GLN A 189 -4.02 22.48 40.03
N TYR A 190 -3.99 22.93 38.77
CA TYR A 190 -3.22 24.08 38.37
C TYR A 190 -3.78 25.37 38.98
N ALA A 191 -5.10 25.59 38.95
CA ALA A 191 -5.75 26.74 39.56
C ALA A 191 -5.44 26.85 41.06
N GLU A 192 -5.53 25.74 41.80
CA GLU A 192 -5.21 25.73 43.23
C GLU A 192 -3.73 26.04 43.51
N ARG A 193 -2.81 25.42 42.77
CA ARG A 193 -1.37 25.72 42.88
C ARG A 193 -1.07 27.17 42.53
N PHE A 194 -1.63 27.66 41.44
CA PHE A 194 -1.42 29.02 40.97
C PHE A 194 -1.92 30.05 41.99
N LYS A 195 -3.07 29.79 42.61
CA LYS A 195 -3.62 30.64 43.67
C LYS A 195 -2.78 30.61 44.95
N THR A 196 -2.31 29.44 45.36
CA THR A 196 -1.48 29.30 46.57
C THR A 196 -0.11 29.96 46.41
N GLU A 197 0.54 29.80 45.25
CA GLU A 197 1.85 30.39 44.95
C GLU A 197 1.78 31.92 44.79
N ASN A 198 0.65 32.45 44.31
CA ASN A 198 0.50 33.87 44.00
C ASN A 198 -0.54 34.57 44.89
N ALA A 199 -0.70 34.12 46.14
CA ALA A 199 -1.72 34.62 47.07
C ALA A 199 -1.77 36.16 47.17
N GLU A 200 -0.60 36.82 47.14
CA GLU A 200 -0.48 38.28 47.16
C GLU A 200 -1.17 39.01 46.01
N ILE A 201 -1.30 38.37 44.84
CA ILE A 201 -2.02 38.90 43.68
C ILE A 201 -3.51 38.74 43.92
N PHE A 202 -3.95 37.59 44.42
CA PHE A 202 -5.35 37.28 44.67
C PHE A 202 -5.95 38.09 45.83
N ASP A 203 -5.11 38.60 46.74
CA ASP A 203 -5.54 39.40 47.87
C ASP A 203 -5.79 40.88 47.54
N SER A 204 -5.30 41.38 46.41
CA SER A 204 -5.46 42.78 45.97
C SER A 204 -6.36 42.88 44.74
N ASP A 205 -7.44 43.66 44.84
CA ASP A 205 -8.39 43.88 43.75
C ASP A 205 -7.72 44.51 42.50
N GLU A 206 -6.79 45.44 42.72
CA GLU A 206 -6.03 46.11 41.67
C GLU A 206 -5.12 45.13 40.92
N LYS A 207 -4.34 44.31 41.65
CA LYS A 207 -3.44 43.31 41.04
C LYS A 207 -4.22 42.22 40.31
N ARG A 208 -5.39 41.81 40.82
CA ARG A 208 -6.28 40.88 40.10
C ARG A 208 -6.81 41.47 38.81
N ALA A 209 -7.25 42.73 38.82
CA ALA A 209 -7.74 43.40 37.62
C ALA A 209 -6.64 43.54 36.57
N GLU A 210 -5.41 43.86 36.99
CA GLU A 210 -4.25 43.92 36.11
C GLU A 210 -3.91 42.54 35.52
N LEU A 211 -3.92 41.48 36.34
CA LEU A 211 -3.69 40.12 35.88
C LEU A 211 -4.76 39.67 34.88
N MET A 212 -6.04 39.91 35.16
CA MET A 212 -7.15 39.59 34.25
C MET A 212 -6.96 40.26 32.90
N GLY A 213 -6.63 41.55 32.86
CA GLY A 213 -6.40 42.27 31.61
C GLY A 213 -5.20 41.72 30.81
N LEU A 214 -4.19 41.16 31.47
CA LEU A 214 -3.09 40.47 30.80
C LEU A 214 -3.51 39.10 30.27
N LEU A 215 -4.30 38.34 31.03
CA LEU A 215 -4.83 37.05 30.57
C LEU A 215 -5.76 37.20 29.36
N ASP A 216 -6.62 38.22 29.36
CA ASP A 216 -7.53 38.54 28.24
C ASP A 216 -6.74 38.95 26.97
N ALA A 217 -5.53 39.48 27.13
CA ALA A 217 -4.60 39.75 26.05
C ALA A 217 -3.75 38.50 25.67
N ASP A 218 -4.24 37.29 25.96
CA ASP A 218 -3.62 36.00 25.67
C ASP A 218 -2.22 35.82 26.29
N TRP A 219 -1.89 36.54 27.37
CA TRP A 219 -0.63 36.30 28.07
C TRP A 219 -0.71 34.97 28.84
N ASP A 220 0.39 34.21 28.81
CA ASP A 220 0.52 33.00 29.61
C ASP A 220 0.43 33.34 31.12
N PRO A 221 -0.37 32.65 31.94
CA PRO A 221 -0.55 33.00 33.35
C PRO A 221 0.76 33.12 34.15
N GLU A 222 1.73 32.24 33.91
CA GLU A 222 3.03 32.28 34.62
C GLU A 222 3.87 33.50 34.27
N ILE A 223 3.63 34.06 33.08
CA ILE A 223 4.32 35.21 32.51
C ILE A 223 3.62 36.50 32.93
N ALA A 224 2.28 36.49 32.88
CA ALA A 224 1.42 37.59 33.28
C ALA A 224 1.64 37.97 34.75
N VAL A 225 1.77 36.99 35.65
CA VAL A 225 2.13 37.21 37.07
C VAL A 225 3.39 38.05 37.25
N LYS A 226 4.41 37.87 36.40
CA LYS A 226 5.68 38.62 36.50
C LYS A 226 5.56 40.08 36.07
N LEU A 227 4.52 40.40 35.31
CA LEU A 227 4.20 41.75 34.84
C LEU A 227 3.35 42.53 35.84
N VAL A 228 2.53 41.84 36.64
CA VAL A 228 1.65 42.46 37.64
C VAL A 228 2.47 43.24 38.67
N GLY A 229 2.10 44.49 38.92
CA GLY A 229 2.79 45.39 39.85
C GLY A 229 4.15 45.92 39.37
N ARG A 230 4.45 45.82 38.06
CA ARG A 230 5.62 46.47 37.44
C ARG A 230 5.28 47.87 36.92
N ASP A 231 6.31 48.68 36.67
CA ASP A 231 6.16 50.01 36.10
C ASP A 231 5.46 49.93 34.72
N GLU A 232 4.50 50.81 34.42
CA GLU A 232 3.68 50.75 33.21
C GLU A 232 4.50 50.76 31.91
N SER A 233 5.63 51.47 31.91
CA SER A 233 6.59 51.50 30.79
C SER A 233 7.21 50.13 30.50
N PHE A 234 7.39 49.29 31.52
CA PHE A 234 7.89 47.94 31.39
C PHE A 234 6.86 47.01 30.74
N VAL A 235 5.61 47.12 31.18
CA VAL A 235 4.49 46.33 30.64
C VAL A 235 4.25 46.69 29.16
N ASN A 236 4.29 47.98 28.82
CA ASN A 236 4.10 48.45 27.44
C ASN A 236 5.24 47.99 26.51
N LEU A 237 6.50 48.01 26.98
CA LEU A 237 7.63 47.49 26.20
C LEU A 237 7.51 45.98 25.95
N ALA A 238 7.08 45.21 26.96
CA ALA A 238 6.86 43.77 26.81
C ALA A 238 5.73 43.45 25.81
N LYS A 239 4.63 44.23 25.84
CA LYS A 239 3.53 44.15 24.86
C LYS A 239 4.00 44.46 23.44
N GLU A 240 4.76 45.55 23.25
CA GLU A 240 5.29 45.93 21.94
C GLU A 240 6.23 44.85 21.36
N LEU A 241 7.07 44.25 22.19
CA LEU A 241 7.97 43.16 21.75
C LEU A 241 7.18 41.92 21.35
N ARG A 242 6.10 41.60 22.07
CA ARG A 242 5.22 40.49 21.73
C ARG A 242 4.48 40.73 20.41
N GLU A 243 3.99 41.95 20.17
CA GLU A 243 3.38 42.34 18.89
C GLU A 243 4.35 42.20 17.72
N LYS A 244 5.65 42.42 17.97
CA LYS A 244 6.74 42.17 17.00
C LYS A 244 7.08 40.69 16.82
N GLY A 245 6.33 39.78 17.44
CA GLY A 245 6.49 38.32 17.31
C GLY A 245 7.54 37.70 18.23
N VAL A 246 8.05 38.44 19.23
CA VAL A 246 9.01 37.89 20.20
C VAL A 246 8.28 36.98 21.19
N PRO A 247 8.83 35.79 21.51
CA PRO A 247 8.25 34.92 22.53
C PRO A 247 8.05 35.65 23.87
N PRO A 248 6.94 35.46 24.58
CA PRO A 248 6.59 36.25 25.77
C PRO A 248 7.67 36.26 26.85
N GLN A 249 8.35 35.13 27.08
CA GLN A 249 9.43 35.03 28.06
C GLN A 249 10.62 35.93 27.71
N VAL A 250 11.01 35.94 26.43
CA VAL A 250 12.12 36.75 25.91
C VAL A 250 11.76 38.24 25.91
N ALA A 251 10.50 38.56 25.62
CA ALA A 251 9.99 39.93 25.69
C ALA A 251 10.12 40.51 27.10
N ILE A 252 9.78 39.72 28.14
CA ILE A 252 9.96 40.11 29.54
C ILE A 252 11.44 40.26 29.90
N GLU A 253 12.29 39.29 29.57
CA GLU A 253 13.73 39.38 29.87
C GLU A 253 14.38 40.61 29.23
N HIS A 254 14.00 40.92 28.00
CA HIS A 254 14.48 42.09 27.29
C HIS A 254 13.94 43.39 27.91
N ALA A 255 12.68 43.42 28.34
CA ALA A 255 12.15 44.54 29.12
C ALA A 255 12.89 44.70 30.46
N MET A 256 13.26 43.59 31.13
CA MET A 256 14.05 43.60 32.38
C MET A 256 15.45 44.14 32.17
N LEU A 257 16.08 43.82 31.05
CA LEU A 257 17.41 44.34 30.71
C LEU A 257 17.39 45.84 30.38
N LYS A 258 16.33 46.34 29.73
CA LYS A 258 16.25 47.76 29.32
C LYS A 258 15.71 48.69 30.40
N LEU A 259 14.76 48.25 31.21
CA LEU A 259 14.01 49.09 32.14
C LEU A 259 14.12 48.63 33.61
N GLY A 260 14.66 47.43 33.86
CA GLY A 260 14.86 46.94 35.22
C GLY A 260 15.87 47.80 35.98
N LYS A 261 15.46 48.34 37.13
CA LYS A 261 16.27 49.20 38.02
C LYS A 261 17.55 48.55 38.58
N ASN A 262 17.84 47.29 38.25
CA ASN A 262 19.02 46.55 38.72
C ASN A 262 19.86 46.01 37.55
N ASN A 263 20.55 46.89 36.82
CA ASN A 263 21.85 46.58 36.21
C ASN A 263 22.51 47.90 35.80
N GLY A 264 23.46 48.38 36.60
CA GLY A 264 24.48 49.29 36.09
C GLY A 264 25.14 48.67 34.85
N PRO A 265 25.72 49.49 33.95
CA PRO A 265 26.27 49.01 32.69
C PRO A 265 27.19 47.82 32.96
N ARG A 266 26.80 46.63 32.46
CA ARG A 266 27.67 45.45 32.50
C ARG A 266 28.90 45.82 31.68
N VAL A 267 29.99 46.13 32.37
CA VAL A 267 31.30 46.28 31.74
C VAL A 267 31.52 45.01 30.92
N PRO A 268 31.67 45.11 29.60
CA PRO A 268 31.84 43.93 28.76
C PRO A 268 33.05 43.15 29.28
N ARG A 269 32.88 41.84 29.44
CA ARG A 269 34.00 40.96 29.80
C ARG A 269 35.12 41.17 28.75
N PRO A 270 36.41 41.18 29.12
CA PRO A 270 37.50 41.52 28.20
C PRO A 270 37.49 40.72 26.88
N GLY A 271 37.01 39.47 26.90
CA GLY A 271 36.86 38.65 25.70
C GLY A 271 35.76 39.11 24.72
N ALA A 272 34.76 39.87 25.17
CA ALA A 272 33.66 40.38 24.33
C ALA A 272 34.04 41.69 23.59
N GLN A 273 35.12 42.38 24.00
CA GLN A 273 35.64 43.53 23.26
C GLN A 273 36.46 43.11 22.03
N ILE A 274 36.98 41.88 21.99
CA ILE A 274 37.81 41.37 20.89
C ILE A 274 36.94 40.82 19.75
N THR A 275 35.68 40.47 20.01
CA THR A 275 34.78 39.82 19.03
C THR A 275 33.61 40.70 18.58
N SER A 276 33.55 41.98 18.97
CA SER A 276 32.46 42.90 18.61
C SER A 276 32.37 43.24 17.11
N GLY A 277 33.29 42.72 16.29
CA GLY A 277 33.23 42.75 14.81
C GLY A 277 32.95 41.41 14.13
N ALA A 278 32.70 40.32 14.87
CA ALA A 278 32.55 38.97 14.31
C ALA A 278 31.23 38.32 14.75
N ALA A 279 30.11 38.97 14.43
CA ALA A 279 28.79 38.36 14.59
C ALA A 279 27.84 38.85 13.49
N GLU A 280 28.21 38.64 12.23
CA GLU A 280 27.22 38.55 11.16
C GLU A 280 27.06 37.08 10.75
N ARG A 281 25.85 36.59 10.97
CA ARG A 281 25.21 35.44 10.31
C ARG A 281 25.84 34.08 10.59
N ASN A 282 25.28 33.40 11.60
CA ASN A 282 24.85 31.99 11.49
C ASN A 282 24.22 31.56 12.81
N ASN A 283 22.96 31.96 13.05
CA ASN A 283 22.08 31.13 13.85
C ASN A 283 21.40 30.15 12.87
N PRO A 284 21.62 28.83 12.98
CA PRO A 284 20.75 27.91 12.26
C PRO A 284 19.33 28.12 12.77
N ALA A 285 18.37 28.24 11.84
CA ALA A 285 16.96 28.35 12.16
C ALA A 285 16.59 27.22 13.13
N SER A 286 16.16 27.59 14.33
CA SER A 286 15.51 26.68 15.26
C SER A 286 14.38 26.01 14.50
N VAL A 287 14.48 24.69 14.33
CA VAL A 287 13.43 23.85 13.76
C VAL A 287 12.12 24.24 14.46
N PRO A 288 11.03 24.57 13.75
CA PRO A 288 9.75 24.73 14.40
C PRO A 288 9.42 23.38 15.02
N SER A 289 9.55 23.28 16.34
CA SER A 289 9.08 22.13 17.10
C SER A 289 7.63 21.94 16.68
N ALA A 290 7.31 20.76 16.13
CA ALA A 290 5.97 20.42 15.71
C ALA A 290 5.00 20.80 16.83
N GLN A 291 4.29 21.90 16.62
CA GLN A 291 3.35 22.47 17.58
C GLN A 291 2.14 21.56 17.55
N THR A 292 2.20 20.55 18.41
CA THR A 292 1.17 19.59 18.71
C THR A 292 -0.14 20.34 18.92
N ARG A 293 -1.19 19.99 18.17
CA ARG A 293 -2.54 20.54 18.36
C ARG A 293 -3.04 20.39 19.81
N TYR A 294 -2.47 19.44 20.56
CA TYR A 294 -2.67 19.22 21.99
C TYR A 294 -2.04 20.28 22.92
N ALA A 295 -1.01 21.02 22.49
CA ALA A 295 -0.40 22.08 23.31
C ALA A 295 -1.35 23.29 23.48
N ASN A 296 -2.23 23.50 22.51
CA ASN A 296 -3.21 24.59 22.56
C ASN A 296 -4.34 24.30 23.58
N SER A 297 -4.79 23.05 23.71
CA SER A 297 -5.85 22.70 24.67
C SER A 297 -5.38 22.85 26.12
N ASN A 298 -4.15 22.44 26.44
CA ASN A 298 -3.62 22.57 27.79
C ASN A 298 -3.32 24.04 28.16
N ARG A 299 -2.82 24.84 27.22
CA ARG A 299 -2.62 26.28 27.46
C ARG A 299 -3.96 26.98 27.68
N GLN A 300 -4.96 26.70 26.85
CA GLN A 300 -6.31 27.25 26.99
C GLN A 300 -6.98 26.82 28.29
N ALA A 301 -6.82 25.55 28.69
CA ALA A 301 -7.33 25.05 29.98
C ALA A 301 -6.68 25.79 31.15
N ARG A 302 -5.36 26.03 31.12
CA ARG A 302 -4.66 26.79 32.17
C ARG A 302 -5.09 28.25 32.24
N THR A 303 -5.27 28.91 31.09
CA THR A 303 -5.76 30.30 31.06
C THR A 303 -7.19 30.39 31.59
N SER A 304 -8.07 29.46 31.19
CA SER A 304 -9.45 29.38 31.68
C SER A 304 -9.48 29.13 33.19
N ALA A 305 -8.70 28.16 33.67
CA ALA A 305 -8.61 27.83 35.09
C ALA A 305 -8.07 29.00 35.93
N ALA A 306 -7.08 29.74 35.41
CA ALA A 306 -6.58 30.94 36.06
C ALA A 306 -7.64 32.06 36.11
N GLN A 307 -8.41 32.26 35.03
CA GLN A 307 -9.54 33.20 35.01
C GLN A 307 -10.64 32.80 36.00
N GLU A 308 -11.02 31.53 36.03
CA GLU A 308 -12.02 31.00 36.96
C GLU A 308 -11.57 31.13 38.42
N ALA A 309 -10.31 30.84 38.72
CA ALA A 309 -9.74 31.05 40.06
C ALA A 309 -9.83 32.52 40.50
N LEU A 310 -9.59 33.46 39.57
CA LEU A 310 -9.71 34.90 39.82
C LEU A 310 -11.17 35.32 40.06
N LEU A 311 -12.11 34.77 39.29
CA LEU A 311 -13.55 35.01 39.47
C LEU A 311 -14.08 34.42 40.80
N TRP A 312 -13.67 33.21 41.15
CA TRP A 312 -14.02 32.56 42.41
C TRP A 312 -13.52 33.38 43.61
N ALA A 313 -12.28 33.88 43.54
CA ALA A 313 -11.70 34.73 44.59
C ALA A 313 -12.41 36.09 44.75
N LYS A 314 -13.11 36.56 43.71
CA LYS A 314 -13.96 37.75 43.75
C LYS A 314 -15.30 37.45 44.44
N GLN A 315 -15.95 36.33 44.11
CA GLN A 315 -17.24 35.94 44.70
C GLN A 315 -17.16 35.61 46.19
N GLN A 316 -16.04 35.10 46.69
CA GLN A 316 -15.85 34.81 48.13
C GLN A 316 -15.73 36.08 49.01
N ARG A 317 -15.58 37.28 48.41
CA ARG A 317 -15.46 38.56 49.13
C ARG A 317 -16.67 39.49 48.97
N SER A 318 -17.62 39.15 48.10
CA SER A 318 -18.91 39.84 47.95
C SER A 318 -19.96 39.25 48.88
#